data_AF-A0A453JR43-F1
#
_entry.id   AF-A0A453JR43-F1
#
_cell.length_a   1.000
_cell.length_b   1.000
_cell.length_c   1.000
_cell.angle_alpha   90.00
_cell.angle_beta   90.00
_cell.angle_gamma   90.00
#
_symmetry.space_group_name_H-M   'P 1'
#
loop_
_entity.id
_entity.type
_entity.pdbx_description
1 polymer ?
#
loop_
_entity_poly.entity_id
_entity_poly.type
_entity_poly.pdbx_seq_one_letter_code
_entity_poly.pdbx_strand_id
1 'polypeptide(L)'
;APYTKCTPPPNSTVCDLSNSRFDICELCGDARTIGQSSTVMYVPHTETSDGEEWSIRAQSRKNIPWVKKVTVKSLNTSQPAPKCTSKHAMPAIVFALGGLTANVWHDFSDVLVPLFLTARQFDRDVQLLITNNQPWFSKKYMTILSKLTRYDIIDFDSDDQVRCYPHVIVGLRSHGDLGIYPNLSPQNYTMMDFRLFVREAYGLPAAKVAIPYKADRDDPDKKPRIMLIDRGKTRRFINAPYIVQGLEWFGFEVVKVDPKMDTSLDEFARLVDSCDAIMGAHGAGLTNMVFLRSGGVVVHIVPYGIEFMADGFYGKPARDMGLGHVKYGISPEESTLLEKYGWNHTVIKDPETIRSSGWDKVGEVYMTKQDIVLNMTRFGPVLLKAIDFIM
;
A
#
# COMPACT_ATOMS: atom_id res chain seq x y z
N ALA A 1 -14.66 -22.09 3.17
CA ALA A 1 -14.53 -23.31 3.98
C ALA A 1 -13.61 -22.97 5.16
N PRO A 2 -13.82 -23.53 6.35
CA PRO A 2 -12.87 -23.34 7.45
C PRO A 2 -11.48 -23.76 6.99
N TYR A 3 -10.45 -23.04 7.43
CA TYR A 3 -9.06 -23.31 7.09
C TYR A 3 -8.73 -24.80 7.31
N THR A 4 -8.39 -25.50 6.23
CA THR A 4 -7.91 -26.88 6.28
C THR A 4 -6.48 -26.90 6.79
N LYS A 5 -6.13 -27.99 7.47
CA LYS A 5 -4.79 -28.22 8.05
C LYS A 5 -3.69 -27.92 7.01
N CYS A 6 -2.74 -27.07 7.37
CA CYS A 6 -1.55 -26.76 6.56
C CYS A 6 -0.84 -28.06 6.17
N THR A 7 -0.56 -28.24 4.88
CA THR A 7 0.24 -29.37 4.39
C THR A 7 1.39 -28.81 3.57
N PRO A 8 2.65 -28.99 4.00
CA PRO A 8 3.79 -28.51 3.23
C PRO A 8 3.87 -29.27 1.90
N PRO A 9 4.16 -28.59 0.78
CA PRO A 9 4.45 -29.26 -0.49
C PRO A 9 5.62 -30.25 -0.35
N PRO A 10 5.67 -31.33 -1.15
CA PRO A 10 6.82 -32.22 -1.17
C PRO A 10 8.10 -31.42 -1.46
N ASN A 11 9.14 -31.59 -0.64
CA ASN A 11 10.44 -30.91 -0.75
C ASN A 11 10.42 -29.37 -0.56
N SER A 12 9.38 -28.79 0.05
CA SER A 12 9.41 -27.36 0.40
C SER A 12 10.32 -27.08 1.59
N THR A 13 11.17 -26.05 1.49
CA THR A 13 11.90 -25.51 2.64
C THR A 13 10.97 -24.72 3.56
N VAL A 14 11.30 -24.64 4.85
CA VAL A 14 10.51 -23.84 5.82
C VAL A 14 10.52 -22.35 5.45
N CYS A 15 11.65 -21.86 4.95
CA CYS A 15 11.83 -20.49 4.52
C CYS A 15 12.20 -20.43 3.03
N ASP A 16 11.53 -19.55 2.29
CA ASP A 16 11.87 -19.14 0.92
C ASP A 16 12.50 -17.75 0.95
N LEU A 17 13.79 -17.71 0.57
CA LEU A 17 14.61 -16.50 0.47
C LEU A 17 14.94 -16.13 -0.98
N SER A 18 14.41 -16.88 -1.95
CA SER A 18 14.76 -16.76 -3.36
C SER A 18 14.17 -15.50 -4.02
N ASN A 19 13.06 -14.99 -3.48
CA ASN A 19 12.40 -13.80 -4.00
C ASN A 19 13.27 -12.55 -3.77
N SER A 20 13.41 -11.70 -4.80
CA SER A 20 14.26 -10.51 -4.71
C SER A 20 13.69 -9.42 -3.82
N ARG A 21 12.37 -9.42 -3.58
CA ARG A 21 11.64 -8.38 -2.86
C ARG A 21 11.45 -8.73 -1.39
N PHE A 22 10.92 -9.91 -1.06
CA PHE A 22 10.58 -10.31 0.31
C PHE A 22 11.18 -11.68 0.66
N ASP A 23 11.28 -11.96 1.95
CA ASP A 23 11.56 -13.30 2.47
C ASP A 23 10.29 -13.79 3.20
N ILE A 24 10.00 -15.08 3.14
CA ILE A 24 8.84 -15.66 3.84
C ILE A 24 9.19 -17.02 4.41
N CYS A 25 8.68 -17.32 5.60
CA CYS A 25 8.72 -18.65 6.18
C CYS A 25 7.30 -19.14 6.47
N GLU A 26 7.00 -20.39 6.13
CA GLU A 26 5.69 -21.01 6.33
C GLU A 26 5.85 -22.32 7.10
N LEU A 27 5.40 -22.32 8.35
CA LEU A 27 5.56 -23.42 9.29
C LEU A 27 4.22 -24.16 9.43
N CYS A 28 4.02 -25.21 8.63
CA CYS A 28 2.84 -26.07 8.68
C CYS A 28 2.97 -27.14 9.79
N GLY A 29 2.31 -26.98 10.94
CA GLY A 29 2.34 -27.97 12.02
C GLY A 29 2.47 -27.34 13.41
N ASP A 30 3.06 -28.06 14.36
CA ASP A 30 3.30 -27.54 15.72
C ASP A 30 4.37 -26.44 15.68
N ALA A 31 3.91 -25.19 15.72
CA ALA A 31 4.75 -24.00 15.68
C ALA A 31 4.58 -23.16 16.94
N ARG A 32 5.68 -22.65 17.48
CA ARG A 32 5.72 -21.83 18.69
C ARG A 32 6.23 -20.44 18.39
N THR A 33 5.47 -19.42 18.76
CA THR A 33 5.92 -18.02 18.68
C THR A 33 6.34 -17.55 20.06
N ILE A 34 7.54 -16.97 20.16
CA ILE A 34 8.15 -16.48 21.40
C ILE A 34 8.53 -15.01 21.19
N GLY A 35 7.72 -14.11 21.77
CA GLY A 35 7.77 -12.68 21.52
C GLY A 35 9.06 -12.00 21.99
N GLN A 36 9.41 -12.22 23.26
CA GLN A 36 10.58 -11.62 23.92
C GLN A 36 11.90 -11.84 23.16
N SER A 37 12.06 -12.99 22.48
CA SER A 37 13.24 -13.33 21.68
C SER A 37 13.02 -13.19 20.18
N SER A 38 11.86 -12.70 19.74
CA SER A 38 11.42 -12.64 18.34
C SER A 38 11.72 -13.93 17.58
N THR A 39 11.39 -15.05 18.20
CA THR A 39 11.71 -16.38 17.67
C THR A 39 10.42 -17.14 17.34
N VAL A 40 10.40 -17.79 16.19
CA VAL A 40 9.36 -18.75 15.81
C VAL A 40 10.01 -20.11 15.62
N MET A 41 9.56 -21.11 16.38
CA MET A 41 10.10 -22.46 16.34
C MET A 41 9.12 -23.41 15.66
N TYR A 42 9.59 -24.21 14.72
CA TYR A 42 8.88 -25.32 14.12
C TYR A 42 9.28 -26.63 14.79
N VAL A 43 8.30 -27.47 15.12
CA VAL A 43 8.54 -28.83 15.61
C VAL A 43 8.25 -29.80 14.47
N PRO A 44 9.28 -30.38 13.85
CA PRO A 44 9.07 -31.31 12.76
C PRO A 44 8.38 -32.59 13.26
N HIS A 45 7.50 -33.14 12.41
CA HIS A 45 6.83 -34.42 12.66
C HIS A 45 7.72 -35.64 12.34
N THR A 46 8.82 -35.47 11.61
CA THR A 46 9.71 -36.54 11.15
C THR A 46 10.97 -36.64 12.01
N GLU A 47 11.39 -37.86 12.35
CA GLU A 47 12.47 -38.15 13.31
C GLU A 47 13.89 -37.76 12.83
N THR A 48 14.05 -37.35 11.57
CA THR A 48 15.35 -37.02 10.93
C THR A 48 15.41 -35.56 10.46
N SER A 49 15.29 -34.59 11.38
CA SER A 49 15.57 -33.18 11.10
C SER A 49 16.87 -32.75 11.77
N ASP A 50 17.84 -32.29 10.98
CA ASP A 50 19.14 -31.81 11.48
C ASP A 50 19.05 -30.42 12.17
N GLY A 51 17.87 -29.81 12.16
CA GLY A 51 17.64 -28.47 12.68
C GLY A 51 18.21 -27.39 11.75
N GLU A 52 17.41 -26.39 11.44
CA GLU A 52 17.78 -25.30 10.56
C GLU A 52 17.37 -23.97 11.19
N GLU A 53 18.15 -22.91 10.93
CA GLU A 53 17.89 -21.58 11.47
C GLU A 53 17.98 -20.52 10.38
N TRP A 54 16.96 -19.67 10.33
CA TRP A 54 16.88 -18.52 9.45
C TRP A 54 16.65 -17.25 10.26
N SER A 55 17.07 -16.13 9.71
CA SER A 55 16.84 -14.82 10.31
C SER A 55 16.43 -13.84 9.24
N ILE A 56 15.13 -13.57 9.17
CA ILE A 56 14.50 -12.77 8.12
C ILE A 56 13.91 -11.48 8.69
N ARG A 57 13.74 -10.48 7.83
CA ARG A 57 12.90 -9.33 8.16
C ARG A 57 11.48 -9.69 7.78
N ALA A 58 10.59 -9.77 8.76
CA ALA A 58 9.20 -10.14 8.55
C ALA A 58 8.41 -8.99 7.88
N GLN A 59 8.83 -8.58 6.69
CA GLN A 59 8.38 -7.39 5.96
C GLN A 59 8.15 -7.70 4.49
N SER A 60 7.42 -6.82 3.81
CA SER A 60 7.21 -6.88 2.36
C SER A 60 8.44 -6.51 1.54
N ARG A 61 9.49 -5.94 2.17
CA ARG A 61 10.81 -5.73 1.57
C ARG A 61 11.92 -6.26 2.48
N LYS A 62 12.78 -7.14 1.96
CA LYS A 62 13.84 -7.79 2.74
C LYS A 62 15.08 -6.93 3.01
N ASN A 63 15.29 -5.90 2.20
CA ASN A 63 16.45 -5.00 2.27
C ASN A 63 16.16 -3.70 3.04
N ILE A 64 15.56 -3.81 4.25
CA ILE A 64 15.31 -2.65 5.14
C ILE A 64 16.19 -2.77 6.39
N PRO A 65 17.42 -2.20 6.40
CA PRO A 65 18.43 -2.49 7.42
C PRO A 65 17.97 -2.33 8.87
N TRP A 66 17.15 -1.31 9.14
CA TRP A 66 16.68 -0.92 10.48
C TRP A 66 15.48 -1.71 11.01
N VAL A 67 14.88 -2.60 10.21
CA VAL A 67 13.82 -3.50 10.70
C VAL A 67 14.46 -4.68 11.42
N LYS A 68 13.98 -4.95 12.64
CA LYS A 68 14.40 -6.08 13.48
C LYS A 68 14.10 -7.39 12.75
N LYS A 69 15.04 -8.33 12.85
CA LYS A 69 14.85 -9.67 12.29
C LYS A 69 14.03 -10.54 13.24
N VAL A 70 13.25 -11.45 12.64
CA VAL A 70 12.60 -12.56 13.32
C VAL A 70 13.43 -13.80 13.03
N THR A 71 13.78 -14.53 14.07
CA THR A 71 14.52 -15.79 13.96
C THR A 71 13.53 -16.94 13.81
N VAL A 72 13.69 -17.76 12.77
CA VAL A 72 12.88 -18.95 12.54
C VAL A 72 13.78 -20.17 12.74
N LYS A 73 13.37 -21.13 13.58
CA LYS A 73 14.15 -22.34 13.87
C LYS A 73 13.33 -23.59 13.65
N SER A 74 13.84 -24.54 12.87
CA SER A 74 13.35 -25.92 12.92
C SER A 74 14.10 -26.66 14.03
N LEU A 75 13.37 -27.22 14.98
CA LEU A 75 13.99 -27.98 16.08
C LEU A 75 14.50 -29.34 15.60
N ASN A 76 15.69 -29.68 16.07
CA ASN A 76 16.23 -31.04 15.99
C ASN A 76 15.46 -31.96 16.97
N THR A 77 15.26 -33.23 16.60
CA THR A 77 14.55 -34.26 17.38
C THR A 77 15.05 -34.45 18.84
N SER A 78 16.32 -34.13 19.11
CA SER A 78 16.98 -34.18 20.42
C SER A 78 16.80 -32.93 21.29
N GLN A 79 16.27 -31.83 20.74
CA GLN A 79 16.08 -30.58 21.46
C GLN A 79 14.68 -30.49 22.08
N PRO A 80 14.56 -30.21 23.40
CA PRO A 80 13.27 -30.06 24.04
C PRO A 80 12.58 -28.80 23.53
N ALA A 81 11.42 -29.03 22.95
CA ALA A 81 10.38 -28.06 22.65
C ALA A 81 9.98 -27.20 23.88
N PRO A 82 9.98 -25.85 23.80
CA PRO A 82 9.40 -25.01 24.85
C PRO A 82 7.93 -25.36 25.11
N LYS A 83 7.51 -25.39 26.37
CA LYS A 83 6.10 -25.67 26.70
C LYS A 83 5.21 -24.51 26.26
N CYS A 84 4.09 -24.82 25.61
CA CYS A 84 3.06 -23.86 25.28
C CYS A 84 2.46 -23.28 26.56
N THR A 85 2.50 -21.96 26.72
CA THR A 85 1.73 -21.24 27.74
C THR A 85 0.29 -21.00 27.28
N SER A 86 0.10 -20.85 25.95
CA SER A 86 -1.21 -20.76 25.31
C SER A 86 -1.22 -21.63 24.04
N LYS A 87 -2.35 -22.29 23.78
CA LYS A 87 -2.56 -23.13 22.58
C LYS A 87 -3.73 -22.58 21.78
N HIS A 88 -3.53 -22.51 20.47
CA HIS A 88 -4.42 -21.87 19.53
C HIS A 88 -4.78 -22.86 18.40
N ALA A 89 -5.99 -22.74 17.85
CA ALA A 89 -6.48 -23.61 16.78
C ALA A 89 -6.47 -22.94 15.39
N MET A 90 -6.28 -21.62 15.35
CA MET A 90 -6.18 -20.81 14.14
C MET A 90 -4.72 -20.63 13.71
N PRO A 91 -4.42 -20.34 12.43
CA PRO A 91 -3.10 -19.91 12.00
C PRO A 91 -2.69 -18.55 12.58
N ALA A 92 -1.41 -18.22 12.47
CA ALA A 92 -0.85 -16.94 12.87
C ALA A 92 0.04 -16.32 11.78
N ILE A 93 0.08 -14.99 11.70
CA ILE A 93 1.00 -14.24 10.83
C ILE A 93 1.84 -13.32 11.70
N VAL A 94 3.17 -13.49 11.64
CA VAL A 94 4.16 -12.61 12.25
C VAL A 94 4.69 -11.66 11.18
N PHE A 95 4.50 -10.35 11.38
CA PHE A 95 5.02 -9.33 10.47
C PHE A 95 5.45 -8.07 11.23
N ALA A 96 6.28 -7.23 10.60
CA ALA A 96 6.77 -6.01 11.20
C ALA A 96 5.99 -4.78 10.71
N LEU A 97 5.78 -3.79 11.59
CA LEU A 97 5.26 -2.46 11.22
C LEU A 97 6.35 -1.38 11.20
N GLY A 98 7.54 -1.68 11.71
CA GLY A 98 8.69 -0.79 11.62
C GLY A 98 9.15 -0.58 10.19
N GLY A 99 9.69 0.61 9.91
CA GLY A 99 10.36 0.95 8.66
C GLY A 99 9.52 1.73 7.67
N LEU A 100 9.01 1.08 6.62
CA LEU A 100 8.24 1.72 5.55
C LEU A 100 6.78 1.90 5.97
N THR A 101 6.53 2.88 6.84
CA THR A 101 5.21 3.33 7.27
C THR A 101 5.20 4.86 7.45
N ALA A 102 4.07 5.45 7.86
CA ALA A 102 3.88 6.86 8.20
C ALA A 102 3.59 7.81 7.02
N ASN A 103 3.43 7.27 5.82
CA ASN A 103 2.70 7.95 4.75
C ASN A 103 1.79 6.94 4.04
N VAL A 104 0.67 7.43 3.50
CA VAL A 104 -0.40 6.57 2.95
C VAL A 104 0.11 5.65 1.84
N TRP A 105 1.10 6.06 1.06
CA TRP A 105 1.71 5.19 0.06
C TRP A 105 2.32 3.95 0.71
N HIS A 106 3.29 4.13 1.62
CA HIS A 106 3.94 3.00 2.27
C HIS A 106 2.99 2.18 3.14
N ASP A 107 2.06 2.84 3.83
CA ASP A 107 1.03 2.17 4.62
C ASP A 107 0.25 1.14 3.75
N PHE A 108 -0.07 1.50 2.51
CA PHE A 108 -0.77 0.60 1.59
C PHE A 108 0.16 -0.35 0.82
N SER A 109 1.21 0.16 0.18
CA SER A 109 2.08 -0.62 -0.71
C SER A 109 2.95 -1.63 0.03
N ASP A 110 3.35 -1.31 1.25
CA ASP A 110 4.33 -2.10 2.01
C ASP A 110 3.72 -2.85 3.19
N VAL A 111 2.50 -2.49 3.62
CA VAL A 111 1.81 -3.20 4.72
C VAL A 111 0.45 -3.74 4.29
N LEU A 112 -0.53 -2.91 3.95
CA LEU A 112 -1.91 -3.38 3.80
C LEU A 112 -2.13 -4.31 2.60
N VAL A 113 -1.53 -4.02 1.43
CA VAL A 113 -1.60 -4.90 0.25
C VAL A 113 -0.88 -6.24 0.53
N PRO A 114 0.38 -6.25 1.02
CA PRO A 114 1.07 -7.50 1.38
C PRO A 114 0.37 -8.31 2.48
N LEU A 115 -0.21 -7.63 3.47
CA LEU A 115 -0.97 -8.28 4.53
C LEU A 115 -2.27 -8.88 4.01
N PHE A 116 -3.00 -8.19 3.13
CA PHE A 116 -4.16 -8.76 2.45
C PHE A 116 -3.78 -10.02 1.65
N LEU A 117 -2.70 -9.97 0.87
CA LEU A 117 -2.21 -11.14 0.12
C LEU A 117 -1.89 -12.34 1.01
N THR A 118 -1.42 -12.09 2.23
CA THR A 118 -0.98 -13.13 3.16
C THR A 118 -2.15 -13.66 4.01
N ALA A 119 -3.05 -12.77 4.45
CA ALA A 119 -4.08 -13.07 5.44
C ALA A 119 -5.46 -13.41 4.85
N ARG A 120 -5.81 -12.88 3.66
CA ARG A 120 -7.19 -13.00 3.14
C ARG A 120 -7.63 -14.45 2.95
N GLN A 121 -6.69 -15.34 2.65
CA GLN A 121 -6.92 -16.77 2.49
C GLN A 121 -7.56 -17.47 3.70
N PHE A 122 -7.39 -16.90 4.90
CA PHE A 122 -7.91 -17.47 6.15
C PHE A 122 -9.31 -16.96 6.51
N ASP A 123 -9.87 -16.05 5.70
CA ASP A 123 -11.20 -15.47 5.91
C ASP A 123 -11.46 -15.02 7.36
N ARG A 124 -10.56 -14.16 7.87
CA ARG A 124 -10.57 -13.62 9.24
C ARG A 124 -10.17 -14.61 10.34
N ASP A 125 -10.02 -15.89 10.04
CA ASP A 125 -9.58 -16.91 11.00
C ASP A 125 -8.05 -16.99 11.08
N VAL A 126 -7.39 -15.89 11.44
CA VAL A 126 -5.94 -15.81 11.57
C VAL A 126 -5.53 -14.81 12.64
N GLN A 127 -4.59 -15.18 13.50
CA GLN A 127 -4.04 -14.32 14.53
C GLN A 127 -2.94 -13.42 13.94
N LEU A 128 -2.97 -12.12 14.20
CA LEU A 128 -1.91 -11.19 13.78
C LEU A 128 -0.98 -10.92 14.96
N LEU A 129 0.33 -11.11 14.75
CA LEU A 129 1.39 -10.83 15.71
C LEU A 129 2.36 -9.83 15.09
N ILE A 130 2.53 -8.68 15.73
CA ILE A 130 3.26 -7.55 15.17
C ILE A 130 4.58 -7.34 15.91
N THR A 131 5.71 -7.45 15.21
CA THR A 131 7.02 -6.98 15.70
C THR A 131 7.31 -5.56 15.21
N ASN A 132 8.22 -4.86 15.87
CA ASN A 132 8.46 -3.43 15.68
C ASN A 132 7.15 -2.64 15.64
N ASN A 133 6.30 -2.91 16.63
CA ASN A 133 4.94 -2.43 16.66
C ASN A 133 4.87 -0.90 16.57
N GLN A 134 3.91 -0.40 15.80
CA GLN A 134 3.61 1.02 15.61
C GLN A 134 2.16 1.22 16.02
N PRO A 135 1.85 1.47 17.30
CA PRO A 135 0.46 1.49 17.79
C PRO A 135 -0.46 2.46 17.04
N TRP A 136 0.10 3.58 16.56
CA TRP A 136 -0.63 4.56 15.74
C TRP A 136 -1.14 3.96 14.42
N PHE A 137 -0.41 3.02 13.81
CA PHE A 137 -0.79 2.38 12.55
C PHE A 137 -2.01 1.49 12.75
N SER A 138 -1.94 0.61 13.76
CA SER A 138 -3.05 -0.28 14.11
C SER A 138 -4.30 0.52 14.46
N LYS A 139 -4.15 1.61 15.22
CA LYS A 139 -5.25 2.54 15.52
C LYS A 139 -5.84 3.15 14.26
N LYS A 140 -5.01 3.65 13.34
CA LYS A 140 -5.43 4.31 12.09
C LYS A 140 -6.16 3.36 11.15
N TYR A 141 -5.70 2.11 11.03
CA TYR A 141 -6.20 1.14 10.04
C TYR A 141 -7.05 0.02 10.65
N MET A 142 -7.52 0.18 11.90
CA MET A 142 -8.30 -0.85 12.61
C MET A 142 -9.53 -1.32 11.81
N THR A 143 -10.20 -0.42 11.10
CA THR A 143 -11.33 -0.74 10.23
C THR A 143 -10.97 -1.80 9.17
N ILE A 144 -9.77 -1.70 8.56
CA ILE A 144 -9.27 -2.68 7.58
C ILE A 144 -8.79 -3.95 8.30
N LEU A 145 -8.02 -3.80 9.39
CA LEU A 145 -7.43 -4.93 10.10
C LEU A 145 -8.49 -5.87 10.70
N SER A 146 -9.61 -5.33 11.20
CA SER A 146 -10.75 -6.11 11.72
C SER A 146 -11.50 -6.93 10.65
N LYS A 147 -11.29 -6.59 9.37
CA LYS A 147 -11.76 -7.37 8.22
C LYS A 147 -10.74 -8.42 7.75
N LEU A 148 -9.48 -8.36 8.23
CA LEU A 148 -8.45 -9.37 7.99
C LEU A 148 -8.35 -10.41 9.10
N THR A 149 -8.70 -10.05 10.34
CA THR A 149 -8.73 -10.95 11.50
C THR A 149 -9.95 -10.69 12.38
N ARG A 150 -10.48 -11.75 13.01
CA ARG A 150 -11.49 -11.67 14.06
C ARG A 150 -10.91 -11.66 15.47
N TYR A 151 -9.59 -11.79 15.61
CA TYR A 151 -8.87 -11.88 16.87
C TYR A 151 -8.15 -10.58 17.21
N ASP A 152 -7.83 -10.38 18.49
CA ASP A 152 -7.08 -9.20 18.96
C ASP A 152 -5.67 -9.21 18.39
N ILE A 153 -5.18 -8.06 17.91
CA ILE A 153 -3.81 -7.95 17.40
C ILE A 153 -2.82 -8.00 18.57
N ILE A 154 -1.81 -8.87 18.48
CA ILE A 154 -0.81 -9.06 19.52
C ILE A 154 0.43 -8.23 19.19
N ASP A 155 0.91 -7.44 20.16
CA ASP A 155 2.25 -6.87 20.13
C ASP A 155 3.27 -7.97 20.45
N PHE A 156 3.93 -8.48 19.41
CA PHE A 156 4.83 -9.60 19.53
C PHE A 156 6.07 -9.26 20.36
N ASP A 157 6.57 -8.02 20.31
CA ASP A 157 7.78 -7.66 21.07
C ASP A 157 7.52 -7.60 22.58
N SER A 158 6.27 -7.39 22.98
CA SER A 158 5.85 -7.31 24.40
C SER A 158 5.17 -8.59 24.91
N ASP A 159 5.03 -9.62 24.06
CA ASP A 159 4.34 -10.88 24.40
C ASP A 159 5.26 -11.79 25.23
N ASP A 160 4.87 -12.06 26.48
CA ASP A 160 5.58 -12.93 27.42
C ASP A 160 5.16 -14.40 27.31
N GLN A 161 4.21 -14.71 26.43
CA GLN A 161 3.69 -16.05 26.21
C GLN A 161 4.50 -16.82 25.16
N VAL A 162 4.64 -18.13 25.39
CA VAL A 162 4.91 -19.10 24.33
C VAL A 162 3.55 -19.54 23.77
N ARG A 163 3.21 -19.03 22.58
CA ARG A 163 1.95 -19.34 21.91
C ARG A 163 2.17 -20.40 20.85
N CYS A 164 1.33 -21.44 20.87
CA CYS A 164 1.43 -22.55 19.94
C CYS A 164 0.27 -22.52 18.94
N TYR A 165 0.60 -22.61 17.66
CA TYR A 165 -0.35 -22.57 16.54
C TYR A 165 -0.14 -23.80 15.64
N PRO A 166 -1.18 -24.25 14.92
CA PRO A 166 -1.08 -25.31 13.91
C PRO A 166 -0.45 -24.84 12.59
N HIS A 167 -0.26 -23.53 12.43
CA HIS A 167 0.35 -22.91 11.25
C HIS A 167 0.84 -21.49 11.59
N VAL A 168 2.08 -21.16 11.26
CA VAL A 168 2.62 -19.80 11.38
C VAL A 168 3.27 -19.36 10.07
N ILE A 169 2.91 -18.17 9.59
CA ILE A 169 3.62 -17.48 8.51
C ILE A 169 4.46 -16.36 9.13
N VAL A 170 5.74 -16.26 8.75
CA VAL A 170 6.63 -15.17 9.13
C VAL A 170 7.00 -14.38 7.88
N GLY A 171 6.63 -13.09 7.84
CA GLY A 171 6.82 -12.22 6.68
C GLY A 171 5.53 -11.94 5.89
N LEU A 172 5.63 -11.10 4.86
CA LEU A 172 4.50 -10.68 4.03
C LEU A 172 4.81 -10.92 2.55
N ARG A 173 3.87 -11.53 1.83
CA ARG A 173 3.95 -11.71 0.37
C ARG A 173 3.82 -10.36 -0.34
N SER A 174 4.74 -10.03 -1.24
CA SER A 174 4.72 -8.76 -1.98
C SER A 174 5.08 -8.95 -3.45
N HIS A 175 4.17 -8.56 -4.35
CA HIS A 175 4.35 -8.77 -5.80
C HIS A 175 5.00 -7.57 -6.50
N GLY A 176 4.75 -6.36 -6.01
CA GLY A 176 5.27 -5.13 -6.59
C GLY A 176 4.87 -3.91 -5.75
N ASP A 177 5.17 -2.71 -6.27
CA ASP A 177 4.75 -1.46 -5.64
C ASP A 177 3.27 -1.18 -5.93
N LEU A 178 2.45 -1.16 -4.87
CA LEU A 178 0.98 -0.98 -4.94
C LEU A 178 0.32 -1.85 -6.03
N GLY A 179 0.70 -3.13 -6.09
CA GLY A 179 0.29 -4.05 -7.14
C GLY A 179 0.14 -5.48 -6.66
N ILE A 180 -0.80 -6.20 -7.28
CA ILE A 180 -1.04 -7.63 -7.09
C ILE A 180 -1.06 -8.28 -8.47
N TYR A 181 -0.15 -9.24 -8.69
CA TYR A 181 -0.17 -10.14 -9.83
C TYR A 181 -0.95 -11.42 -9.52
N PRO A 182 -2.08 -11.70 -10.20
CA PRO A 182 -2.95 -12.83 -9.86
C PRO A 182 -2.26 -14.19 -9.95
N ASN A 183 -1.42 -14.39 -10.98
CA ASN A 183 -0.65 -15.61 -11.20
C ASN A 183 0.37 -15.94 -10.09
N LEU A 184 0.68 -14.97 -9.21
CA LEU A 184 1.59 -15.16 -8.06
C LEU A 184 0.82 -15.28 -6.73
N SER A 185 -0.50 -15.04 -6.74
CA SER A 185 -1.33 -15.08 -5.53
C SER A 185 -1.85 -16.48 -5.26
N PRO A 186 -1.86 -16.97 -3.99
CA PRO A 186 -2.42 -18.29 -3.65
C PRO A 186 -3.88 -18.50 -4.06
N GLN A 187 -4.65 -17.40 -4.21
CA GLN A 187 -6.08 -17.44 -4.58
C GLN A 187 -6.40 -16.57 -5.80
N ASN A 188 -5.41 -16.28 -6.65
CA ASN A 188 -5.58 -15.41 -7.83
C ASN A 188 -6.16 -14.02 -7.51
N TYR A 189 -5.87 -13.48 -6.33
CA TYR A 189 -6.33 -12.14 -5.97
C TYR A 189 -5.79 -11.08 -6.95
N THR A 190 -6.52 -9.99 -7.07
CA THR A 190 -6.20 -8.82 -7.90
C THR A 190 -6.13 -7.54 -7.05
N MET A 191 -5.61 -6.45 -7.62
CA MET A 191 -5.73 -5.13 -6.97
C MET A 191 -7.17 -4.65 -6.85
N MET A 192 -8.05 -5.08 -7.75
CA MET A 192 -9.48 -4.84 -7.63
C MET A 192 -10.03 -5.52 -6.36
N ASP A 193 -9.69 -6.78 -6.09
CA ASP A 193 -10.15 -7.50 -4.89
C ASP A 193 -9.71 -6.79 -3.61
N PHE A 194 -8.44 -6.37 -3.55
CA PHE A 194 -7.93 -5.59 -2.42
C PHE A 194 -8.68 -4.27 -2.26
N ARG A 195 -8.88 -3.52 -3.35
CA ARG A 195 -9.60 -2.25 -3.31
C ARG A 195 -11.04 -2.43 -2.82
N LEU A 196 -11.77 -3.42 -3.36
CA LEU A 196 -13.14 -3.70 -2.95
C LEU A 196 -13.22 -4.15 -1.49
N PHE A 197 -12.26 -4.94 -1.03
CA PHE A 197 -12.12 -5.32 0.38
C PHE A 197 -11.96 -4.08 1.29
N VAL A 198 -11.08 -3.14 0.91
CA VAL A 198 -10.91 -1.89 1.66
C VAL A 198 -12.20 -1.06 1.65
N ARG A 199 -12.85 -0.92 0.50
CA ARG A 199 -14.11 -0.16 0.38
C ARG A 199 -15.23 -0.77 1.24
N GLU A 200 -15.36 -2.09 1.23
CA GLU A 200 -16.31 -2.81 2.07
C GLU A 200 -16.03 -2.59 3.57
N ALA A 201 -14.76 -2.54 3.96
CA ALA A 201 -14.37 -2.29 5.35
C ALA A 201 -14.95 -0.98 5.91
N TYR A 202 -15.02 0.08 5.08
CA TYR A 202 -15.58 1.38 5.43
C TYR A 202 -17.09 1.51 5.14
N GLY A 203 -17.74 0.42 4.69
CA GLY A 203 -19.15 0.44 4.32
C GLY A 203 -19.45 1.34 3.11
N LEU A 204 -18.49 1.48 2.20
CA LEU A 204 -18.67 2.24 0.96
C LEU A 204 -19.50 1.44 -0.04
N PRO A 205 -20.17 2.10 -1.01
CA PRO A 205 -21.01 1.43 -2.00
C PRO A 205 -20.30 0.31 -2.78
N ALA A 206 -21.06 -0.74 -3.11
CA ALA A 206 -20.57 -1.88 -3.87
C ALA A 206 -20.05 -1.47 -5.27
N ALA A 207 -19.19 -2.30 -5.86
CA ALA A 207 -18.51 -2.02 -7.13
C ALA A 207 -19.44 -1.66 -8.31
N LYS A 208 -20.68 -2.19 -8.30
CA LYS A 208 -21.70 -1.97 -9.34
C LYS A 208 -22.41 -0.62 -9.22
N VAL A 209 -22.29 0.06 -8.09
CA VAL A 209 -22.89 1.38 -7.89
C VAL A 209 -22.09 2.39 -8.69
N ALA A 210 -22.78 3.13 -9.55
CA ALA A 210 -22.16 4.12 -10.42
C ALA A 210 -21.47 5.23 -9.61
N ILE A 211 -20.54 5.93 -10.25
CA ILE A 211 -19.95 7.17 -9.72
C ILE A 211 -21.04 8.21 -9.44
N PRO A 212 -20.87 9.11 -8.45
CA PRO A 212 -21.88 10.09 -8.06
C PRO A 212 -22.52 10.86 -9.22
N TYR A 213 -21.73 11.31 -10.19
CA TYR A 213 -22.24 12.03 -11.36
C TYR A 213 -23.18 11.18 -12.22
N LYS A 214 -22.85 9.91 -12.46
CA LYS A 214 -23.69 9.00 -13.27
C LYS A 214 -24.97 8.56 -12.55
N ALA A 215 -24.96 8.55 -11.21
CA ALA A 215 -26.13 8.17 -10.42
C ALA A 215 -27.27 9.20 -10.52
N ASP A 216 -26.93 10.48 -10.66
CA ASP A 216 -27.88 11.60 -10.71
C ASP A 216 -27.83 12.33 -12.07
N ARG A 217 -27.55 11.60 -13.17
CA ARG A 217 -27.30 12.21 -14.48
C ARG A 217 -28.50 12.99 -15.05
N ASP A 218 -29.70 12.71 -14.53
CA ASP A 218 -30.94 13.38 -14.95
C ASP A 218 -31.12 14.77 -14.30
N ASP A 219 -30.31 15.11 -13.28
CA ASP A 219 -30.27 16.45 -12.69
C ASP A 219 -29.40 17.38 -13.57
N PRO A 220 -30.00 18.38 -14.24
CA PRO A 220 -29.28 19.28 -15.14
C PRO A 220 -28.28 20.18 -14.42
N ASP A 221 -28.40 20.36 -13.11
CA ASP A 221 -27.48 21.18 -12.31
C ASP A 221 -26.31 20.35 -11.74
N LYS A 222 -26.35 19.02 -11.92
CA LYS A 222 -25.31 18.13 -11.42
C LYS A 222 -23.99 18.37 -12.15
N LYS A 223 -22.93 18.58 -11.36
CA LYS A 223 -21.56 18.68 -11.85
C LYS A 223 -20.72 17.49 -11.39
N PRO A 224 -19.76 17.00 -12.19
CA PRO A 224 -18.81 16.01 -11.73
C PRO A 224 -17.94 16.61 -10.61
N ARG A 225 -17.69 15.84 -9.56
CA ARG A 225 -16.95 16.29 -8.38
C ARG A 225 -15.50 15.84 -8.47
N ILE A 226 -14.56 16.78 -8.40
CA ILE A 226 -13.12 16.48 -8.41
C ILE A 226 -12.47 16.86 -7.09
N MET A 227 -11.80 15.89 -6.46
CA MET A 227 -10.97 16.15 -5.29
C MET A 227 -9.60 16.65 -5.73
N LEU A 228 -9.21 17.86 -5.32
CA LEU A 228 -7.85 18.38 -5.51
C LEU A 228 -7.03 18.14 -4.24
N ILE A 229 -6.03 17.27 -4.32
CA ILE A 229 -5.04 17.07 -3.26
C ILE A 229 -4.03 18.22 -3.30
N ASP A 230 -4.24 19.20 -2.42
CA ASP A 230 -3.42 20.39 -2.27
C ASP A 230 -2.46 20.21 -1.08
N ARG A 231 -1.21 19.87 -1.38
CA ARG A 231 -0.21 19.47 -0.37
C ARG A 231 0.46 20.70 0.24
N GLY A 232 0.60 20.73 1.56
CA GLY A 232 1.27 21.84 2.25
C GLY A 232 2.82 21.83 2.25
N LYS A 233 3.48 20.70 1.94
CA LYS A 233 4.93 20.52 2.21
C LYS A 233 5.84 20.39 0.98
N THR A 234 5.56 19.45 0.07
CA THR A 234 6.42 19.18 -1.10
C THR A 234 5.57 18.94 -2.34
N ARG A 235 6.09 19.29 -3.53
CA ARG A 235 5.35 19.24 -4.80
C ARG A 235 4.02 19.98 -4.69
N ARG A 236 4.09 21.18 -4.12
CA ARG A 236 2.94 22.04 -3.87
C ARG A 236 2.47 22.67 -5.16
N PHE A 237 1.18 22.99 -5.25
CA PHE A 237 0.66 23.82 -6.33
C PHE A 237 0.77 25.29 -5.92
N ILE A 238 1.74 26.01 -6.50
CA ILE A 238 1.98 27.42 -6.20
C ILE A 238 0.80 28.30 -6.62
N ASN A 239 0.15 27.94 -7.72
CA ASN A 239 -1.00 28.64 -8.28
C ASN A 239 -2.34 27.94 -7.98
N ALA A 240 -2.49 27.27 -6.84
CA ALA A 240 -3.69 26.53 -6.47
C ALA A 240 -5.02 27.30 -6.65
N PRO A 241 -5.16 28.60 -6.31
CA PRO A 241 -6.39 29.35 -6.58
C PRO A 241 -6.77 29.40 -8.06
N TYR A 242 -5.79 29.51 -8.96
CA TYR A 242 -6.03 29.49 -10.41
C TYR A 242 -6.36 28.10 -10.93
N ILE A 243 -5.82 27.05 -10.30
CA ILE A 243 -6.18 25.66 -10.62
C ILE A 243 -7.64 25.41 -10.27
N VAL A 244 -8.10 25.84 -9.08
CA VAL A 244 -9.50 25.70 -8.66
C VAL A 244 -10.42 26.42 -9.64
N GLN A 245 -10.16 27.68 -9.97
CA GLN A 245 -10.95 28.43 -10.95
C GLN A 245 -10.99 27.74 -12.32
N GLY A 246 -9.85 27.20 -12.77
CA GLY A 246 -9.80 26.47 -14.04
C GLY A 246 -10.61 25.17 -13.98
N LEU A 247 -10.56 24.40 -12.89
CA LEU A 247 -11.38 23.20 -12.73
C LEU A 247 -12.88 23.54 -12.76
N GLU A 248 -13.29 24.60 -12.07
CA GLU A 248 -14.67 25.10 -12.08
C GLU A 248 -15.10 25.56 -13.48
N TRP A 249 -14.20 26.22 -14.21
CA TRP A 249 -14.43 26.63 -15.61
C TRP A 249 -14.67 25.43 -16.54
N PHE A 250 -13.97 24.31 -16.32
CA PHE A 250 -14.19 23.05 -17.04
C PHE A 250 -15.43 22.28 -16.54
N GLY A 251 -16.20 22.85 -15.60
CA GLY A 251 -17.49 22.31 -15.17
C GLY A 251 -17.45 21.40 -13.95
N PHE A 252 -16.31 21.28 -13.27
CA PHE A 252 -16.22 20.49 -12.03
C PHE A 252 -16.72 21.26 -10.80
N GLU A 253 -17.31 20.53 -9.86
CA GLU A 253 -17.36 20.96 -8.45
C GLU A 253 -16.06 20.53 -7.76
N VAL A 254 -15.32 21.48 -7.16
CA VAL A 254 -13.98 21.22 -6.62
C VAL A 254 -14.02 21.00 -5.12
N VAL A 255 -13.53 19.85 -4.67
CA VAL A 255 -13.29 19.54 -3.26
C VAL A 255 -11.78 19.65 -2.99
N LYS A 256 -11.33 20.79 -2.46
CA LYS A 256 -9.91 20.98 -2.12
C LYS A 256 -9.58 20.38 -0.76
N VAL A 257 -8.57 19.52 -0.69
CA VAL A 257 -8.14 18.85 0.55
C VAL A 257 -6.62 18.94 0.71
N ASP A 258 -6.17 19.35 1.89
CA ASP A 258 -4.83 19.04 2.39
C ASP A 258 -4.91 17.82 3.31
N PRO A 259 -4.42 16.63 2.90
CA PRO A 259 -4.53 15.42 3.71
C PRO A 259 -3.65 15.55 4.95
N LYS A 260 -4.27 15.93 6.08
CA LYS A 260 -3.58 15.98 7.38
C LYS A 260 -3.54 14.59 8.02
N MET A 261 -2.48 14.34 8.79
CA MET A 261 -2.22 13.05 9.44
C MET A 261 -3.27 12.66 10.50
N ASP A 262 -4.03 13.62 11.00
CA ASP A 262 -5.04 13.49 12.06
C ASP A 262 -6.48 13.36 11.55
N THR A 263 -6.70 13.43 10.23
CA THR A 263 -8.04 13.26 9.65
C THR A 263 -8.55 11.85 9.90
N SER A 264 -9.81 11.72 10.36
CA SER A 264 -10.49 10.42 10.47
C SER A 264 -10.47 9.73 9.11
N LEU A 265 -9.89 8.53 9.06
CA LEU A 265 -9.79 7.79 7.80
C LEU A 265 -11.17 7.35 7.26
N ASP A 266 -12.16 7.15 8.15
CA ASP A 266 -13.54 6.84 7.73
C ASP A 266 -14.20 8.05 7.03
N GLU A 267 -14.13 9.24 7.65
CA GLU A 267 -14.66 10.46 7.05
C GLU A 267 -13.97 10.78 5.73
N PHE A 268 -12.65 10.59 5.70
CA PHE A 268 -11.88 10.84 4.50
C PHE A 268 -12.19 9.83 3.39
N ALA A 269 -12.38 8.55 3.71
CA ALA A 269 -12.81 7.54 2.75
C ALA A 269 -14.18 7.86 2.15
N ARG A 270 -15.14 8.34 2.96
CA ARG A 270 -16.46 8.78 2.49
C ARG A 270 -16.37 10.04 1.61
N LEU A 271 -15.49 10.98 1.97
CA LEU A 271 -15.26 12.17 1.17
C LEU A 271 -14.69 11.81 -0.21
N VAL A 272 -13.71 10.90 -0.27
CA VAL A 272 -13.17 10.43 -1.56
C VAL A 272 -14.23 9.66 -2.36
N ASP A 273 -15.02 8.78 -1.73
CA ASP A 273 -16.11 8.06 -2.43
C ASP A 273 -17.16 9.00 -3.04
N SER A 274 -17.34 10.18 -2.44
CA SER A 274 -18.26 11.20 -2.92
C SER A 274 -17.77 11.98 -4.14
N CYS A 275 -16.53 11.75 -4.59
CA CYS A 275 -15.94 12.37 -5.77
C CYS A 275 -15.90 11.42 -6.97
N ASP A 276 -16.04 11.98 -8.17
CA ASP A 276 -15.92 11.26 -9.44
C ASP A 276 -14.47 11.16 -9.91
N ALA A 277 -13.63 12.11 -9.48
CA ALA A 277 -12.21 12.12 -9.78
C ALA A 277 -11.36 12.58 -8.59
N ILE A 278 -10.11 12.11 -8.55
CA ILE A 278 -9.06 12.61 -7.68
C ILE A 278 -7.92 13.18 -8.52
N MET A 279 -7.45 14.36 -8.17
CA MET A 279 -6.38 15.08 -8.84
C MET A 279 -5.28 15.42 -7.85
N GLY A 280 -4.03 15.21 -8.25
CA GLY A 280 -2.90 15.58 -7.40
C GLY A 280 -1.55 15.37 -8.07
N ALA A 281 -0.55 16.01 -7.50
CA ALA A 281 0.84 15.78 -7.86
C ALA A 281 1.27 14.36 -7.42
N HIS A 282 2.14 13.73 -8.22
CA HIS A 282 2.74 12.44 -7.94
C HIS A 282 3.25 12.37 -6.50
N GLY A 283 2.67 11.49 -5.68
CA GLY A 283 3.01 11.37 -4.28
C GLY A 283 1.91 10.69 -3.47
N ALA A 284 2.22 10.41 -2.21
CA ALA A 284 1.44 9.50 -1.36
C ALA A 284 -0.06 9.82 -1.25
N GLY A 285 -0.45 11.08 -1.43
CA GLY A 285 -1.86 11.49 -1.43
C GLY A 285 -2.69 10.80 -2.51
N LEU A 286 -2.12 10.50 -3.68
CA LEU A 286 -2.85 9.82 -4.76
C LEU A 286 -3.24 8.37 -4.42
N THR A 287 -2.60 7.75 -3.43
CA THR A 287 -2.95 6.41 -2.94
C THR A 287 -4.40 6.34 -2.44
N ASN A 288 -4.98 7.48 -2.05
CA ASN A 288 -6.39 7.57 -1.66
C ASN A 288 -7.37 7.22 -2.80
N MET A 289 -6.89 7.06 -4.05
CA MET A 289 -7.66 6.46 -5.14
C MET A 289 -8.30 5.11 -4.80
N VAL A 290 -7.76 4.37 -3.81
CA VAL A 290 -8.39 3.14 -3.28
C VAL A 290 -9.83 3.36 -2.81
N PHE A 291 -10.20 4.58 -2.40
CA PHE A 291 -11.54 4.92 -1.92
C PHE A 291 -12.48 5.47 -2.99
N LEU A 292 -11.99 5.78 -4.21
CA LEU A 292 -12.87 6.18 -5.31
C LEU A 292 -13.83 5.05 -5.68
N ARG A 293 -14.97 5.37 -6.29
CA ARG A 293 -15.88 4.37 -6.91
C ARG A 293 -15.28 3.81 -8.21
N SER A 294 -15.73 2.62 -8.60
CA SER A 294 -15.26 2.00 -9.85
C SER A 294 -15.74 2.85 -11.03
N GLY A 295 -14.86 3.08 -12.01
CA GLY A 295 -15.09 4.06 -13.07
C GLY A 295 -14.75 5.51 -12.71
N GLY A 296 -14.38 5.81 -11.46
CA GLY A 296 -13.80 7.10 -11.08
C GLY A 296 -12.42 7.30 -11.69
N VAL A 297 -11.93 8.54 -11.69
CA VAL A 297 -10.73 8.93 -12.46
C VAL A 297 -9.61 9.45 -11.58
N VAL A 298 -8.39 9.01 -11.85
CA VAL A 298 -7.15 9.55 -11.26
C VAL A 298 -6.48 10.48 -12.26
N VAL A 299 -6.51 11.78 -11.98
CA VAL A 299 -5.81 12.82 -12.72
C VAL A 299 -4.43 13.03 -12.08
N HIS A 300 -3.43 12.39 -12.68
CA HIS A 300 -2.08 12.26 -12.15
C HIS A 300 -1.17 13.33 -12.75
N ILE A 301 -0.84 14.36 -11.96
CA ILE A 301 0.15 15.37 -12.34
C ILE A 301 1.54 14.87 -11.96
N VAL A 302 2.42 14.75 -12.95
CA VAL A 302 3.76 14.19 -12.80
C VAL A 302 4.78 15.34 -12.80
N PRO A 303 5.48 15.59 -11.68
CA PRO A 303 6.58 16.53 -11.62
C PRO A 303 7.68 16.20 -12.64
N TYR A 304 8.42 17.24 -13.06
CA TYR A 304 9.49 17.11 -14.02
C TYR A 304 10.59 16.17 -13.51
N GLY A 305 11.12 15.32 -14.40
CA GLY A 305 12.26 14.44 -14.13
C GLY A 305 11.92 13.09 -13.47
N ILE A 306 10.64 12.82 -13.21
CA ILE A 306 10.16 11.55 -12.61
C ILE A 306 9.09 10.83 -13.46
N GLU A 307 9.00 11.15 -14.74
CA GLU A 307 8.02 10.60 -15.68
C GLU A 307 8.17 9.09 -15.87
N PHE A 308 9.41 8.59 -15.80
CA PHE A 308 9.76 7.19 -15.99
C PHE A 308 9.09 6.24 -14.99
N MET A 309 8.78 6.72 -13.78
CA MET A 309 8.19 5.92 -12.69
C MET A 309 6.70 6.17 -12.48
N ALA A 310 6.12 7.16 -13.18
CA ALA A 310 4.75 7.59 -12.96
C ALA A 310 3.72 6.49 -13.23
N ASP A 311 3.90 5.72 -14.30
CA ASP A 311 2.96 4.65 -14.65
C ASP A 311 3.05 3.47 -13.67
N GLY A 312 4.27 3.06 -13.29
CA GLY A 312 4.50 1.96 -12.35
C GLY A 312 3.87 2.21 -10.97
N PHE A 313 3.89 3.46 -10.47
CA PHE A 313 3.38 3.77 -9.15
C PHE A 313 1.88 4.12 -9.08
N TYR A 314 1.32 4.80 -10.09
CA TYR A 314 -0.10 5.20 -10.03
C TYR A 314 -0.90 4.89 -11.29
N GLY A 315 -0.26 4.84 -12.47
CA GLY A 315 -0.97 4.57 -13.72
C GLY A 315 -1.50 3.14 -13.79
N LYS A 316 -0.59 2.16 -13.71
CA LYS A 316 -0.95 0.74 -13.68
C LYS A 316 -1.82 0.39 -12.47
N PRO A 317 -1.49 0.79 -11.23
CA PRO A 317 -2.36 0.52 -10.08
C PRO A 317 -3.78 1.09 -10.20
N ALA A 318 -3.96 2.30 -10.74
CA ALA A 318 -5.30 2.85 -10.99
C ALA A 318 -6.10 1.97 -11.96
N ARG A 319 -5.48 1.52 -13.06
CA ARG A 319 -6.13 0.64 -14.04
C ARG A 319 -6.45 -0.73 -13.46
N ASP A 320 -5.53 -1.33 -12.70
CA ASP A 320 -5.74 -2.63 -12.04
C ASP A 320 -6.83 -2.55 -10.93
N MET A 321 -7.11 -1.35 -10.42
CA MET A 321 -8.21 -1.04 -9.50
C MET A 321 -9.55 -0.73 -10.20
N GLY A 322 -9.58 -0.75 -11.54
CA GLY A 322 -10.75 -0.40 -12.36
C GLY A 322 -11.11 1.08 -12.32
N LEU A 323 -10.10 1.94 -12.24
CA LEU A 323 -10.22 3.40 -12.32
C LEU A 323 -9.69 3.90 -13.67
N GLY A 324 -10.26 5.01 -14.13
CA GLY A 324 -9.67 5.80 -15.21
C GLY A 324 -8.36 6.42 -14.74
N HIS A 325 -7.40 6.56 -15.65
CA HIS A 325 -6.12 7.22 -15.36
C HIS A 325 -5.77 8.21 -16.46
N VAL A 326 -5.54 9.46 -16.09
CA VAL A 326 -5.09 10.50 -17.00
C VAL A 326 -3.80 11.10 -16.46
N LYS A 327 -2.71 10.95 -17.22
CA LYS A 327 -1.38 11.46 -16.87
C LYS A 327 -1.16 12.83 -17.50
N TYR A 328 -0.62 13.77 -16.71
CA TYR A 328 -0.07 15.03 -17.20
C TYR A 328 1.37 15.19 -16.70
N GLY A 329 2.35 15.18 -17.59
CA GLY A 329 3.73 15.54 -17.24
C GLY A 329 3.92 17.04 -17.37
N ILE A 330 4.40 17.68 -16.31
CA ILE A 330 4.67 19.11 -16.35
C ILE A 330 5.91 19.40 -17.20
N SER A 331 5.97 20.57 -17.84
CA SER A 331 7.18 21.03 -18.52
C SER A 331 8.16 21.70 -17.54
N PRO A 332 9.42 21.96 -17.94
CA PRO A 332 10.34 22.75 -17.12
C PRO A 332 9.77 24.10 -16.68
N GLU A 333 9.00 24.77 -17.54
CA GLU A 333 8.39 26.08 -17.24
C GLU A 333 7.30 26.01 -16.16
N GLU A 334 6.71 24.85 -15.95
CA GLU A 334 5.75 24.59 -14.87
C GLU A 334 6.43 24.11 -13.58
N SER A 335 7.76 23.96 -13.59
CA SER A 335 8.57 23.53 -12.46
C SER A 335 9.31 24.71 -11.85
N THR A 336 9.26 24.84 -10.52
CA THR A 336 10.09 25.83 -9.80
C THR A 336 11.60 25.55 -9.91
N LEU A 337 11.99 24.37 -10.42
CA LEU A 337 13.39 24.05 -10.67
C LEU A 337 13.98 24.92 -11.78
N LEU A 338 13.18 25.33 -12.77
CA LEU A 338 13.69 26.14 -13.88
C LEU A 338 14.16 27.51 -13.40
N GLU A 339 13.36 28.19 -12.59
CA GLU A 339 13.76 29.48 -11.98
C GLU A 339 15.01 29.31 -11.10
N LYS A 340 15.08 28.21 -10.36
CA LYS A 340 16.18 27.93 -9.42
C LYS A 340 17.51 27.63 -10.09
N TYR A 341 17.50 26.87 -11.18
CA TYR A 341 18.71 26.33 -11.80
C TYR A 341 19.03 26.93 -13.17
N GLY A 342 18.03 27.47 -13.88
CA GLY A 342 18.16 27.95 -15.25
C GLY A 342 18.22 26.82 -16.29
N TRP A 343 17.97 27.19 -17.54
CA TRP A 343 17.85 26.26 -18.69
C TRP A 343 19.09 25.40 -18.94
N ASN A 344 20.29 25.93 -18.68
CA ASN A 344 21.53 25.26 -19.02
C ASN A 344 22.04 24.29 -17.95
N HIS A 345 21.42 24.28 -16.77
CA HIS A 345 21.85 23.42 -15.66
C HIS A 345 21.40 21.97 -15.87
N THR A 346 22.22 20.99 -15.47
CA THR A 346 21.98 19.55 -15.69
C THR A 346 20.61 19.08 -15.19
N VAL A 347 20.11 19.62 -14.07
CA VAL A 347 18.76 19.32 -13.53
C VAL A 347 17.63 19.59 -14.53
N ILE A 348 17.78 20.58 -15.42
CA ILE A 348 16.79 20.91 -16.45
C ILE A 348 17.18 20.31 -17.80
N LYS A 349 18.46 20.42 -18.17
CA LYS A 349 18.92 20.01 -19.50
C LYS A 349 19.03 18.50 -19.69
N ASP A 350 19.38 17.77 -18.61
CA ASP A 350 19.64 16.34 -18.66
C ASP A 350 19.23 15.63 -17.34
N PRO A 351 17.92 15.38 -17.16
CA PRO A 351 17.43 14.66 -15.99
C PRO A 351 17.98 13.23 -15.86
N GLU A 352 18.39 12.60 -16.95
CA GLU A 352 18.92 11.22 -16.95
C GLU A 352 20.18 11.10 -16.11
N THR A 353 21.06 12.11 -16.17
CA THR A 353 22.28 12.17 -15.35
C THR A 353 21.95 12.21 -13.85
N ILE A 354 20.92 12.97 -13.46
CA ILE A 354 20.46 13.01 -12.06
C ILE A 354 19.87 11.66 -11.65
N ARG A 355 19.09 11.01 -12.54
CA ARG A 355 18.50 9.69 -12.28
C ARG A 355 19.56 8.60 -12.13
N SER A 356 20.61 8.65 -12.94
CA SER A 356 21.74 7.72 -12.89
C SER A 356 22.59 7.90 -11.62
N SER A 357 22.45 9.03 -10.93
CA SER A 357 23.13 9.31 -9.66
C SER A 357 22.44 8.66 -8.44
N GLY A 358 21.36 7.91 -8.65
CA GLY A 358 20.68 7.13 -7.61
C GLY A 358 19.43 7.81 -7.02
N TRP A 359 18.67 7.02 -6.26
CA TRP A 359 17.35 7.40 -5.74
C TRP A 359 17.39 8.61 -4.80
N ASP A 360 18.44 8.73 -3.99
CA ASP A 360 18.58 9.85 -3.05
C ASP A 360 18.62 11.19 -3.80
N LYS A 361 19.32 11.24 -4.94
CA LYS A 361 19.42 12.47 -5.75
C LYS A 361 18.10 12.81 -6.43
N VAL A 362 17.40 11.80 -6.96
CA VAL A 362 16.05 11.96 -7.53
C VAL A 362 15.07 12.48 -6.48
N GLY A 363 15.07 11.87 -5.30
CA GLY A 363 14.22 12.28 -4.18
C GLY A 363 14.52 13.69 -3.69
N GLU A 364 15.79 14.05 -3.57
CA GLU A 364 16.24 15.38 -3.16
C GLU A 364 15.80 16.46 -4.17
N VAL A 365 16.10 16.25 -5.46
CA VAL A 365 15.91 17.28 -6.48
C VAL A 365 14.46 17.34 -6.97
N TYR A 366 13.94 16.24 -7.51
CA TYR A 366 12.66 16.25 -8.21
C TYR A 366 11.45 16.02 -7.30
N MET A 367 11.62 15.36 -6.15
CA MET A 367 10.49 15.07 -5.24
C MET A 367 10.37 16.06 -4.07
N THR A 368 11.48 16.68 -3.66
CA THR A 368 11.54 17.56 -2.47
C THR A 368 11.72 19.03 -2.82
N LYS A 369 12.64 19.37 -3.74
CA LYS A 369 13.00 20.76 -4.07
C LYS A 369 12.14 21.39 -5.19
N GLN A 370 11.19 20.65 -5.72
CA GLN A 370 10.31 21.05 -6.83
C GLN A 370 8.89 21.28 -6.33
N ASP A 371 8.33 22.43 -6.69
CA ASP A 371 6.91 22.74 -6.63
C ASP A 371 6.41 23.04 -8.05
N ILE A 372 5.09 23.15 -8.22
CA ILE A 372 4.41 23.14 -9.52
C ILE A 372 3.65 24.45 -9.71
N VAL A 373 3.85 25.09 -10.86
CA VAL A 373 3.04 26.19 -11.39
C VAL A 373 2.28 25.64 -12.60
N LEU A 374 1.07 25.14 -12.38
CA LEU A 374 0.34 24.39 -13.40
C LEU A 374 -0.23 25.32 -14.47
N ASN A 375 0.10 25.08 -15.75
CA ASN A 375 -0.44 25.86 -16.86
C ASN A 375 -1.82 25.32 -17.26
N MET A 376 -2.89 26.02 -16.84
CA MET A 376 -4.27 25.56 -17.08
C MET A 376 -4.64 25.48 -18.57
N THR A 377 -4.05 26.31 -19.43
CA THR A 377 -4.27 26.24 -20.88
C THR A 377 -3.71 24.95 -21.47
N ARG A 378 -2.49 24.56 -21.09
CA ARG A 378 -1.88 23.28 -21.52
C ARG A 378 -2.54 22.07 -20.85
N PHE A 379 -3.08 22.25 -19.64
CA PHE A 379 -3.74 21.21 -18.87
C PHE A 379 -5.19 20.94 -19.32
N GLY A 380 -5.85 21.88 -19.99
CA GLY A 380 -7.25 21.75 -20.45
C GLY A 380 -7.59 20.43 -21.17
N PRO A 381 -6.78 19.95 -22.15
CA PRO A 381 -7.03 18.66 -22.80
C PRO A 381 -7.04 17.45 -21.85
N VAL A 382 -6.28 17.51 -20.75
CA VAL A 382 -6.29 16.46 -19.71
C VAL A 382 -7.60 16.46 -18.94
N LEU A 383 -8.15 17.64 -18.66
CA LEU A 383 -9.46 17.77 -18.01
C LEU A 383 -10.59 17.26 -18.89
N LEU A 384 -10.58 17.58 -20.19
CA LEU A 384 -11.55 17.03 -21.14
C LEU A 384 -11.49 15.49 -21.17
N LYS A 385 -10.29 14.92 -21.22
CA LYS A 385 -10.13 13.46 -21.16
C LYS A 385 -10.63 12.86 -19.84
N ALA A 386 -10.47 13.56 -18.72
CA ALA A 386 -11.02 13.11 -17.44
C ALA A 386 -12.56 13.15 -17.45
N ILE A 387 -13.16 14.17 -18.05
CA ILE A 387 -14.61 14.28 -18.26
C ILE A 387 -15.12 13.13 -19.15
N ASP A 388 -14.40 12.78 -20.22
CA ASP A 388 -14.79 11.67 -21.10
C ASP A 388 -14.89 10.33 -20.36
N PHE A 389 -14.04 10.09 -19.36
CA PHE A 389 -14.16 8.91 -18.49
C PHE A 389 -15.39 8.95 -17.57
N ILE A 390 -15.78 10.16 -17.14
CA ILE A 390 -16.89 10.39 -16.20
C ILE A 390 -18.25 10.39 -16.90
N MET A 391 -18.32 10.74 -18.19
CA MET A 391 -19.55 10.70 -19.00
C MET A 391 -19.96 9.28 -19.38
#